data_AF-A0A068S1P0-F1
#
_entry.id   AF-A0A068S1P0-F1
#
_cell.length_a   1.000
_cell.length_b   1.000
_cell.length_c   1.000
_cell.angle_alpha   90.00
_cell.angle_beta   90.00
_cell.angle_gamma   90.00
#
_symmetry.space_group_name_H-M   'P 1'
#
loop_
_entity.id
_entity.type
_entity.pdbx_description
1 polymer ?
#
loop_
_entity_poly.entity_id
_entity_poly.type
_entity_poly.pdbx_seq_one_letter_code
_entity_poly.pdbx_strand_id
1 'polypeptide(L)'
;MADVDTRPTEEKPVATQEKPTDDASIDNATENATTTETGQEQPVTTVFHDRINYNVKHPLHNSWTLWFDNPHKKANAASWSQNLKEIVTVETVEDFWGVYNNIAKVNHLESNSNYHFFKKGIRPEWEDPANAEGGKFSIQFPRNRTGETINKYWLDMLLAMIGEQFAHEHEICGAVISVRKVFFRLALWIRSSDRNETTETLGRQIKEFLDIPSNLNLEFTPHVLGGYIKVDYSVSGCGGQVGIVAMATFQIWKTGFVRCSSDGLNVAFEQTVLTMASHKITKLAGAKPTDEFELSVAQALVDLENNVADLKKELRPLSITAAKEVEIGGGKKAIVIFVPVPQLKAFHKIQQRLTRELEKKFSDRHVVFVGQRRVLAKPSRRSNPKQPRPRSRTLTAVHDAILEDLAYPSELVGKRTRVAVDGTKTIKAFLDPKDATSLEYKLDTFSAVYKKLTGKAVVFEFPTNAELF
;
A
#
# COMPACT_ATOMS: atom_id res chain seq x y z
N MET A 1 -55.21 39.40 -25.26
CA MET A 1 -54.29 39.11 -26.38
C MET A 1 -53.06 38.46 -25.75
N ALA A 2 -53.09 37.19 -25.35
CA ALA A 2 -53.28 35.97 -26.16
C ALA A 2 -52.21 35.85 -27.25
N ASP A 3 -51.24 34.94 -27.03
CA ASP A 3 -50.84 33.82 -27.92
C ASP A 3 -49.50 33.23 -27.39
N VAL A 4 -49.49 32.07 -26.72
CA VAL A 4 -49.61 30.66 -27.17
C VAL A 4 -48.23 30.00 -27.39
N ASP A 5 -48.01 28.96 -26.57
CA ASP A 5 -46.92 27.99 -26.54
C ASP A 5 -46.62 27.30 -27.88
N THR A 6 -45.38 26.86 -28.07
CA THR A 6 -45.06 25.48 -28.51
C THR A 6 -43.55 25.16 -28.40
N ARG A 7 -43.23 24.04 -27.73
CA ARG A 7 -41.91 23.39 -27.67
C ARG A 7 -41.73 22.43 -28.86
N PRO A 8 -40.50 22.11 -29.31
CA PRO A 8 -40.23 20.94 -30.12
C PRO A 8 -39.79 19.73 -29.26
N THR A 9 -40.30 18.55 -29.64
CA THR A 9 -40.10 17.24 -29.00
C THR A 9 -39.01 16.43 -29.72
N GLU A 10 -38.31 15.60 -28.97
CA GLU A 10 -37.25 14.66 -29.36
C GLU A 10 -37.70 13.56 -30.36
N GLU A 11 -36.83 13.22 -31.31
CA GLU A 11 -36.94 12.02 -32.15
C GLU A 11 -35.98 10.91 -31.67
N LYS A 12 -36.51 9.69 -31.52
CA LYS A 12 -35.78 8.43 -31.28
C LYS A 12 -35.72 7.60 -32.58
N PRO A 13 -34.64 6.86 -32.86
CA PRO A 13 -34.65 5.88 -33.95
C PRO A 13 -35.12 4.48 -33.49
N VAL A 14 -35.67 3.78 -34.48
CA VAL A 14 -36.50 2.56 -34.47
C VAL A 14 -35.69 1.27 -34.54
N ALA A 15 -36.20 0.22 -33.89
CA ALA A 15 -35.73 -1.16 -33.93
C ALA A 15 -36.27 -1.94 -35.16
N THR A 16 -35.55 -2.96 -35.62
CA THR A 16 -36.08 -3.99 -36.52
C THR A 16 -35.69 -5.37 -36.00
N GLN A 17 -36.70 -6.23 -35.86
CA GLN A 17 -36.63 -7.62 -35.39
C GLN A 17 -36.65 -8.61 -36.56
N GLU A 18 -36.16 -9.82 -36.27
CA GLU A 18 -36.01 -11.06 -37.06
C GLU A 18 -37.35 -11.65 -37.59
N LYS A 19 -37.42 -12.62 -38.54
CA LYS A 19 -37.21 -14.11 -38.46
C LYS A 19 -37.92 -14.78 -39.71
N PRO A 20 -38.18 -16.11 -39.87
CA PRO A 20 -37.42 -17.39 -39.72
C PRO A 20 -37.66 -18.43 -40.89
N THR A 21 -37.09 -19.65 -40.80
CA THR A 21 -37.67 -21.04 -40.99
C THR A 21 -36.50 -22.08 -41.03
N ASP A 22 -36.29 -22.96 -40.05
CA ASP A 22 -36.85 -24.32 -39.77
C ASP A 22 -36.43 -25.38 -40.84
N ASP A 23 -35.71 -26.47 -40.54
CA ASP A 23 -36.20 -27.67 -39.82
C ASP A 23 -35.08 -28.56 -39.21
N ALA A 24 -35.47 -29.45 -38.29
CA ALA A 24 -34.66 -30.16 -37.30
C ALA A 24 -34.23 -31.61 -37.65
N SER A 25 -33.18 -32.12 -36.97
CA SER A 25 -33.15 -33.47 -36.34
C SER A 25 -31.96 -33.66 -35.40
N ILE A 26 -32.24 -34.24 -34.23
CA ILE A 26 -31.33 -34.67 -33.15
C ILE A 26 -30.82 -36.08 -33.47
N ASP A 27 -29.55 -36.39 -33.20
CA ASP A 27 -29.15 -37.71 -32.67
C ASP A 27 -27.73 -37.73 -32.05
N ASN A 28 -27.57 -38.67 -31.12
CA ASN A 28 -26.57 -38.79 -30.07
C ASN A 28 -25.14 -39.17 -30.49
N ALA A 29 -24.20 -38.82 -29.59
CA ALA A 29 -22.99 -39.52 -29.17
C ALA A 29 -22.18 -40.35 -30.19
N THR A 30 -20.89 -40.05 -30.34
CA THR A 30 -19.77 -41.00 -30.15
C THR A 30 -18.43 -40.25 -30.22
N GLU A 31 -17.54 -40.69 -29.33
CA GLU A 31 -16.11 -40.43 -29.21
C GLU A 31 -15.35 -40.26 -30.53
N ASN A 32 -14.29 -39.44 -30.53
CA ASN A 32 -13.02 -39.67 -31.23
C ASN A 32 -12.01 -38.63 -30.68
N ALA A 33 -11.05 -39.05 -29.86
CA ALA A 33 -9.77 -39.64 -30.26
C ALA A 33 -8.80 -38.61 -30.87
N THR A 34 -7.76 -38.34 -30.09
CA THR A 34 -6.45 -37.76 -30.47
C THR A 34 -5.99 -38.22 -31.85
N THR A 35 -5.54 -37.29 -32.71
CA THR A 35 -4.19 -37.21 -33.32
C THR A 35 -4.14 -36.07 -34.36
N THR A 36 -3.33 -35.06 -34.03
CA THR A 36 -2.38 -34.26 -34.86
C THR A 36 -2.78 -33.80 -36.27
N GLU A 37 -2.72 -32.48 -36.54
CA GLU A 37 -1.77 -31.88 -37.49
C GLU A 37 -1.86 -30.33 -37.60
N THR A 38 -0.69 -29.71 -37.45
CA THR A 38 -0.26 -28.38 -37.96
C THR A 38 -1.13 -27.15 -37.67
N GLY A 39 -0.74 -26.38 -36.64
CA GLY A 39 -1.23 -25.02 -36.40
C GLY A 39 -0.08 -24.13 -35.92
N GLN A 40 0.15 -23.03 -36.62
CA GLN A 40 1.20 -22.03 -36.39
C GLN A 40 1.38 -21.72 -34.90
N GLU A 41 2.61 -21.81 -34.38
CA GLU A 41 2.96 -21.32 -33.05
C GLU A 41 2.65 -19.82 -32.99
N GLN A 42 1.52 -19.47 -32.38
CA GLN A 42 1.30 -18.08 -32.02
C GLN A 42 2.39 -17.70 -31.01
N PRO A 43 3.07 -16.56 -31.20
CA PRO A 43 4.11 -16.14 -30.27
C PRO A 43 3.52 -16.04 -28.86
N VAL A 44 4.25 -16.55 -27.87
CA VAL A 44 3.84 -16.52 -26.46
C VAL A 44 3.74 -15.06 -26.00
N THR A 45 2.56 -14.48 -26.13
CA THR A 45 2.27 -13.12 -25.68
C THR A 45 1.92 -13.16 -24.20
N THR A 46 2.83 -12.65 -23.37
CA THR A 46 2.59 -12.44 -21.94
C THR A 46 1.89 -11.11 -21.70
N VAL A 47 1.36 -10.91 -20.49
CA VAL A 47 0.72 -9.65 -20.05
C VAL A 47 1.61 -8.41 -20.25
N PHE A 48 2.93 -8.60 -20.31
CA PHE A 48 3.91 -7.53 -20.54
C PHE A 48 4.03 -7.09 -22.01
N HIS A 49 3.63 -7.96 -22.94
CA HIS A 49 3.70 -7.69 -24.38
C HIS A 49 2.39 -7.07 -24.89
N ASP A 50 1.25 -7.62 -24.46
CA ASP A 50 -0.07 -7.03 -24.69
C ASP A 50 -0.94 -7.24 -23.44
N ARG A 51 -1.47 -6.14 -22.92
CA ARG A 51 -2.27 -6.15 -21.68
C ARG A 51 -3.70 -6.66 -21.91
N ILE A 52 -4.16 -6.68 -23.16
CA ILE A 52 -5.55 -7.01 -23.50
C ILE A 52 -5.64 -8.44 -24.05
N ASN A 53 -4.67 -8.87 -24.87
CA ASN A 53 -4.70 -10.17 -25.56
C ASN A 53 -3.45 -11.01 -25.25
N TYR A 54 -3.38 -11.57 -24.04
CA TYR A 54 -2.33 -12.53 -23.66
C TYR A 54 -2.91 -13.96 -23.60
N ASN A 55 -2.08 -14.96 -23.91
CA ASN A 55 -2.49 -16.38 -23.98
C ASN A 55 -1.85 -17.25 -22.89
N VAL A 56 -0.93 -16.69 -22.11
CA VAL A 56 -0.24 -17.43 -21.04
C VAL A 56 -1.11 -17.45 -19.80
N LYS A 57 -1.49 -18.65 -19.34
CA LYS A 57 -2.14 -18.90 -18.05
C LYS A 57 -1.20 -19.62 -17.11
N HIS A 58 -1.21 -19.25 -15.83
CA HIS A 58 -0.40 -19.89 -14.80
C HIS A 58 -1.28 -20.80 -13.93
N PRO A 59 -1.13 -22.13 -14.00
CA PRO A 59 -1.96 -23.05 -13.22
C PRO A 59 -1.64 -22.96 -11.74
N LEU A 60 -2.68 -23.07 -10.91
CA LEU A 60 -2.54 -23.28 -9.47
C LEU A 60 -2.25 -24.76 -9.20
N HIS A 61 -1.53 -25.06 -8.12
CA HIS A 61 -1.28 -26.44 -7.70
C HIS A 61 -2.60 -27.14 -7.33
N ASN A 62 -3.46 -26.45 -6.58
CA ASN A 62 -4.80 -26.91 -6.23
C ASN A 62 -5.85 -26.03 -6.90
N SER A 63 -6.94 -26.64 -7.37
CA SER A 63 -8.13 -25.91 -7.81
C SER A 63 -8.97 -25.50 -6.61
N TRP A 64 -9.52 -24.28 -6.62
CA TRP A 64 -10.28 -23.73 -5.49
C TRP A 64 -11.65 -23.23 -5.93
N THR A 65 -12.67 -23.51 -5.14
CA THR A 65 -14.05 -23.12 -5.41
C THR A 65 -14.50 -22.05 -4.42
N LEU A 66 -14.99 -20.92 -4.94
CA LEU A 66 -15.60 -19.85 -4.17
C LEU A 66 -17.11 -20.06 -4.05
N TRP A 67 -17.60 -20.09 -2.82
CA TRP A 67 -19.01 -20.19 -2.48
C TRP A 67 -19.48 -18.95 -1.74
N PHE A 68 -20.78 -18.67 -1.85
CA PHE A 68 -21.42 -17.57 -1.15
C PHE A 68 -22.74 -18.01 -0.54
N ASP A 69 -22.97 -17.55 0.68
CA ASP A 69 -24.21 -17.72 1.42
C ASP A 69 -24.69 -16.34 1.92
N ASN A 70 -25.99 -16.07 1.76
CA ASN A 70 -26.67 -14.93 2.37
C ASN A 70 -27.97 -15.38 3.04
N PRO A 71 -28.03 -15.46 4.38
CA PRO A 71 -29.18 -15.95 5.12
C PRO A 71 -30.37 -14.97 5.17
N HIS A 72 -30.33 -13.83 4.47
CA HIS A 72 -31.48 -12.92 4.36
C HIS A 72 -32.70 -13.53 3.66
N LYS A 73 -32.49 -14.57 2.85
CA LYS A 73 -33.57 -15.47 2.42
C LYS A 73 -33.79 -16.47 3.54
N LYS A 74 -34.86 -16.29 4.33
CA LYS A 74 -35.24 -17.17 5.46
C LYS A 74 -35.01 -18.64 5.11
N ALA A 75 -33.90 -19.20 5.57
CA ALA A 75 -33.65 -20.62 5.50
C ALA A 75 -34.43 -21.24 6.65
N ASN A 76 -35.40 -22.10 6.36
CA ASN A 76 -35.84 -23.08 7.34
C ASN A 76 -34.60 -23.89 7.76
N ALA A 77 -34.45 -24.21 9.04
CA ALA A 77 -33.26 -24.86 9.60
C ALA A 77 -32.89 -26.21 8.93
N ALA A 78 -33.76 -26.75 8.07
CA ALA A 78 -33.55 -27.96 7.27
C ALA A 78 -32.91 -27.71 5.87
N SER A 79 -32.73 -26.46 5.43
CA SER A 79 -32.30 -26.10 4.06
C SER A 79 -31.02 -25.25 4.03
N TRP A 80 -30.09 -25.45 4.98
CA TRP A 80 -28.82 -24.70 4.99
C TRP A 80 -27.97 -25.00 3.74
N SER A 81 -27.91 -26.26 3.31
CA SER A 81 -27.20 -26.71 2.09
C SER A 81 -27.80 -26.15 0.78
N GLN A 82 -29.03 -25.65 0.80
CA GLN A 82 -29.71 -25.11 -0.39
C GLN A 82 -29.41 -23.62 -0.65
N ASN A 83 -28.90 -22.89 0.35
CA ASN A 83 -28.54 -21.48 0.22
C ASN A 83 -27.08 -21.24 -0.16
N LEU A 84 -26.25 -22.29 -0.08
CA LEU A 84 -24.87 -22.24 -0.49
C LEU A 84 -24.79 -22.23 -2.02
N LYS A 85 -24.40 -21.10 -2.59
CA LYS A 85 -24.24 -20.95 -4.04
C LYS A 85 -22.78 -21.06 -4.43
N GLU A 86 -22.47 -22.00 -5.30
CA GLU A 86 -21.18 -22.03 -6.00
C GLU A 86 -21.12 -20.83 -6.95
N ILE A 87 -20.08 -20.00 -6.81
CA ILE A 87 -19.85 -18.86 -7.70
C ILE A 87 -18.99 -19.30 -8.88
N VAL A 88 -17.80 -19.80 -8.57
CA VAL A 88 -16.77 -20.08 -9.58
C VAL A 88 -15.69 -20.99 -9.00
N THR A 89 -15.17 -21.86 -9.85
CA THR A 89 -13.97 -22.65 -9.58
C THR A 89 -12.79 -22.02 -10.32
N VAL A 90 -11.70 -21.81 -9.58
CA VAL A 90 -10.47 -21.14 -9.98
C VAL A 90 -9.37 -22.20 -10.13
N GLU A 91 -8.79 -22.29 -11.32
CA GLU A 91 -7.72 -23.24 -11.63
C GLU A 91 -6.41 -22.53 -11.99
N THR A 92 -6.45 -21.23 -12.32
CA THR A 92 -5.28 -20.42 -12.70
C THR A 92 -5.19 -19.12 -11.88
N VAL A 93 -3.99 -18.52 -11.87
CA VAL A 93 -3.72 -17.24 -11.19
C VAL A 93 -4.54 -16.11 -11.78
N GLU A 94 -4.69 -16.10 -13.10
CA GLU A 94 -5.46 -15.11 -13.83
C GLU A 94 -6.94 -15.22 -13.51
N ASP A 95 -7.47 -16.45 -13.42
CA ASP A 95 -8.85 -16.69 -13.01
C ASP A 95 -9.07 -16.19 -11.58
N PHE A 96 -8.11 -16.39 -10.66
CA PHE A 96 -8.19 -15.87 -9.29
C PHE A 96 -8.37 -14.35 -9.26
N TRP A 97 -7.46 -13.63 -9.92
CA TRP A 97 -7.51 -12.16 -9.95
C TRP A 97 -8.71 -11.63 -10.75
N GLY A 98 -9.10 -12.33 -11.81
CA GLY A 98 -10.33 -12.04 -12.56
C GLY A 98 -11.55 -12.14 -11.67
N VAL A 99 -11.68 -13.20 -10.87
CA VAL A 99 -12.79 -13.37 -9.93
C VAL A 99 -12.70 -12.34 -8.80
N TYR A 100 -11.56 -12.23 -8.11
CA TYR A 100 -11.41 -11.38 -6.93
C TYR A 100 -11.69 -9.90 -7.22
N ASN A 101 -11.30 -9.40 -8.39
CA ASN A 101 -11.53 -8.01 -8.79
C ASN A 101 -12.99 -7.72 -9.18
N ASN A 102 -13.77 -8.74 -9.54
CA ASN A 102 -15.15 -8.60 -9.98
C ASN A 102 -16.20 -8.98 -8.93
N ILE A 103 -15.79 -9.54 -7.78
CA ILE A 103 -16.69 -9.80 -6.64
C ILE A 103 -16.78 -8.58 -5.70
N ALA A 104 -17.87 -8.52 -4.93
CA ALA A 104 -18.05 -7.49 -3.91
C ALA A 104 -17.00 -7.63 -2.80
N LYS A 105 -16.34 -6.52 -2.45
CA LYS A 105 -15.40 -6.48 -1.32
C LYS A 105 -16.12 -6.83 -0.01
N VAL A 106 -15.43 -7.49 0.90
CA VAL A 106 -15.97 -7.96 2.19
C VAL A 106 -16.64 -6.84 2.99
N ASN A 107 -16.05 -5.64 3.02
CA ASN A 107 -16.62 -4.50 3.74
C ASN A 107 -17.96 -4.00 3.14
N HIS A 108 -18.23 -4.26 1.87
CA HIS A 108 -19.44 -3.83 1.18
C HIS A 108 -20.53 -4.93 1.16
N LEU A 109 -20.25 -6.10 1.75
CA LEU A 109 -21.24 -7.15 1.87
C LEU A 109 -22.31 -6.80 2.89
N GLU A 110 -23.52 -7.29 2.64
CA GLU A 110 -24.62 -7.21 3.60
C GLU A 110 -24.30 -8.00 4.87
N SER A 111 -24.87 -7.55 5.99
CA SER A 111 -24.66 -8.24 7.27
C SER A 111 -25.22 -9.66 7.20
N ASN A 112 -24.53 -10.61 7.83
CA ASN A 112 -24.79 -12.05 7.79
C ASN A 112 -24.37 -12.79 6.51
N SER A 113 -23.83 -12.10 5.51
CA SER A 113 -23.25 -12.77 4.34
C SER A 113 -21.94 -13.51 4.68
N ASN A 114 -21.68 -14.61 3.99
CA ASN A 114 -20.47 -15.42 4.14
C ASN A 114 -19.84 -15.69 2.75
N TYR A 115 -18.52 -15.54 2.66
CA TYR A 115 -17.74 -16.13 1.57
C TYR A 115 -16.98 -17.35 2.08
N HIS A 116 -16.96 -18.41 1.28
CA HIS A 116 -16.21 -19.63 1.56
C HIS A 116 -15.31 -19.93 0.37
N PHE A 117 -14.04 -20.21 0.61
CA PHE A 117 -13.07 -20.52 -0.43
C PHE A 117 -12.38 -21.83 -0.06
N PHE A 118 -12.73 -22.92 -0.76
CA PHE A 118 -12.35 -24.29 -0.42
C PHE A 118 -11.70 -24.98 -1.60
N LYS A 119 -10.88 -26.01 -1.34
CA LYS A 119 -10.34 -26.86 -2.42
C LYS A 119 -11.49 -27.53 -3.20
N LYS A 120 -11.30 -27.71 -4.50
CA LYS A 120 -12.26 -28.35 -5.40
C LYS A 120 -12.60 -29.74 -4.89
N GLY A 121 -13.90 -30.03 -4.77
CA GLY A 121 -14.40 -31.31 -4.25
C GLY A 121 -14.63 -31.35 -2.73
N ILE A 122 -14.20 -30.31 -1.98
CA ILE A 122 -14.54 -30.17 -0.55
C ILE A 122 -15.66 -29.15 -0.43
N ARG A 123 -16.80 -29.57 0.13
CA ARG A 123 -17.89 -28.64 0.44
C ARG A 123 -17.59 -27.91 1.76
N PRO A 124 -17.95 -26.64 1.91
CA PRO A 124 -17.75 -25.86 3.14
C PRO A 124 -18.74 -26.26 4.26
N GLU A 125 -18.96 -27.57 4.42
CA GLU A 125 -19.92 -28.20 5.32
C GLU A 125 -19.15 -29.15 6.26
N TRP A 126 -19.62 -29.31 7.49
CA TRP A 126 -18.99 -30.20 8.47
C TRP A 126 -19.27 -31.69 8.18
N GLU A 127 -20.28 -31.97 7.33
CA GLU A 127 -20.65 -33.31 6.88
C GLU A 127 -19.70 -33.86 5.80
N ASP A 128 -18.89 -32.99 5.19
CA ASP A 128 -17.89 -33.41 4.21
C ASP A 128 -16.83 -34.29 4.88
N PRO A 129 -16.48 -35.46 4.32
CA PRO A 129 -15.47 -36.36 4.89
C PRO A 129 -14.14 -35.68 5.20
N ALA A 130 -13.76 -34.64 4.45
CA ALA A 130 -12.52 -33.91 4.68
C ALA A 130 -12.60 -32.90 5.84
N ASN A 131 -13.80 -32.52 6.30
CA ASN A 131 -14.00 -31.53 7.37
C ASN A 131 -14.53 -32.14 8.67
N ALA A 132 -15.08 -33.35 8.63
CA ALA A 132 -15.80 -33.97 9.75
C ALA A 132 -14.94 -34.18 11.00
N GLU A 133 -13.70 -34.65 10.84
CA GLU A 133 -12.75 -34.88 11.94
C GLU A 133 -11.85 -33.65 12.21
N GLY A 134 -12.10 -32.56 11.49
CA GLY A 134 -11.27 -31.38 11.44
C GLY A 134 -11.62 -30.33 12.48
N GLY A 135 -11.03 -29.15 12.28
CA GLY A 135 -11.28 -27.99 13.11
C GLY A 135 -11.13 -26.68 12.34
N LYS A 136 -11.44 -25.57 13.01
CA LYS A 136 -11.29 -24.24 12.45
C LYS A 136 -10.55 -23.30 13.38
N PHE A 137 -9.58 -22.59 12.82
CA PHE A 137 -9.03 -21.39 13.44
C PHE A 137 -9.95 -20.22 13.14
N SER A 138 -10.32 -19.44 14.15
CA SER A 138 -11.25 -18.32 14.06
C SER A 138 -10.63 -17.07 14.66
N ILE A 139 -10.71 -15.96 13.94
CA ILE A 139 -10.28 -14.64 14.39
C ILE A 139 -11.46 -13.69 14.29
N GLN A 140 -11.71 -12.94 15.38
CA GLN A 140 -12.80 -11.98 15.46
C GLN A 140 -12.25 -10.55 15.37
N PHE A 141 -12.71 -9.81 14.38
CA PHE A 141 -12.33 -8.41 14.15
C PHE A 141 -13.51 -7.49 14.43
N PRO A 142 -13.39 -6.49 15.33
CA PRO A 142 -14.49 -5.58 15.62
C PRO A 142 -14.74 -4.64 14.43
N ARG A 143 -16.01 -4.52 14.00
CA ARG A 143 -16.38 -3.81 12.76
C ARG A 143 -16.04 -2.31 12.80
N ASN A 144 -16.06 -1.69 13.99
CA ASN A 144 -15.79 -0.27 14.17
C ASN A 144 -14.35 0.15 13.85
N ARG A 145 -13.37 -0.75 13.99
CA ARG A 145 -11.93 -0.46 13.85
C ARG A 145 -11.34 -1.03 12.56
N THR A 146 -11.86 -2.16 12.09
CA THR A 146 -11.25 -2.94 10.99
C THR A 146 -11.86 -2.64 9.61
N GLY A 147 -12.82 -1.71 9.52
CA GLY A 147 -13.66 -1.44 8.33
C GLY A 147 -13.04 -1.76 6.96
N GLU A 148 -12.01 -1.04 6.53
CA GLU A 148 -11.37 -1.29 5.22
C GLU A 148 -10.25 -2.35 5.28
N THR A 149 -9.56 -2.48 6.42
CA THR A 149 -8.44 -3.41 6.60
C THR A 149 -8.87 -4.88 6.56
N ILE A 150 -10.16 -5.18 6.75
CA ILE A 150 -10.69 -6.55 6.61
C ILE A 150 -10.51 -7.12 5.21
N ASN A 151 -10.59 -6.28 4.17
CA ASN A 151 -10.41 -6.73 2.79
C ASN A 151 -8.97 -7.21 2.57
N LYS A 152 -8.01 -6.54 3.22
CA LYS A 152 -6.60 -6.94 3.21
C LYS A 152 -6.42 -8.29 3.91
N TYR A 153 -6.95 -8.47 5.12
CA TYR A 153 -6.84 -9.75 5.83
C TYR A 153 -7.47 -10.92 5.05
N TRP A 154 -8.61 -10.68 4.39
CA TRP A 154 -9.22 -11.69 3.54
C TRP A 154 -8.34 -12.05 2.34
N LEU A 155 -7.83 -11.04 1.62
CA LEU A 155 -6.94 -11.27 0.48
C LEU A 155 -5.66 -11.98 0.90
N ASP A 156 -5.02 -11.53 1.98
CA ASP A 156 -3.79 -12.12 2.51
C ASP A 156 -3.99 -13.60 2.86
N MET A 157 -5.16 -13.95 3.42
CA MET A 157 -5.51 -15.34 3.71
C MET A 157 -5.67 -16.17 2.42
N LEU A 158 -6.38 -15.65 1.42
CA LEU A 158 -6.58 -16.33 0.14
C LEU A 158 -5.25 -16.57 -0.58
N LEU A 159 -4.40 -15.54 -0.64
CA LEU A 159 -3.07 -15.63 -1.25
C LEU A 159 -2.17 -16.65 -0.54
N ALA A 160 -2.25 -16.74 0.80
CA ALA A 160 -1.48 -17.72 1.56
C ALA A 160 -1.91 -19.16 1.24
N MET A 161 -3.20 -19.38 1.00
CA MET A 161 -3.74 -20.70 0.65
C MET A 161 -3.40 -21.09 -0.80
N ILE A 162 -3.69 -20.24 -1.79
CA ILE A 162 -3.44 -20.55 -3.21
C ILE A 162 -1.96 -20.59 -3.55
N GLY A 163 -1.15 -19.84 -2.80
CA GLY A 163 0.30 -19.84 -2.91
C GLY A 163 0.98 -20.96 -2.11
N GLU A 164 0.23 -21.80 -1.39
CA GLU A 164 0.77 -22.95 -0.64
C GLU A 164 1.86 -22.57 0.37
N GLN A 165 1.62 -21.46 1.08
CA GLN A 165 2.62 -20.90 2.00
C GLN A 165 2.66 -21.59 3.36
N PHE A 166 1.70 -22.47 3.63
CA PHE A 166 1.61 -23.21 4.88
C PHE A 166 2.49 -24.45 4.85
N ALA A 167 3.15 -24.76 5.97
CA ALA A 167 4.06 -25.91 6.05
C ALA A 167 3.32 -27.26 5.88
N HIS A 168 2.04 -27.30 6.24
CA HIS A 168 1.16 -28.46 6.14
C HIS A 168 -0.02 -28.16 5.20
N GLU A 169 0.28 -27.86 3.94
CA GLU A 169 -0.71 -27.49 2.91
C GLU A 169 -1.84 -28.53 2.69
N HIS A 170 -1.53 -29.82 2.87
CA HIS A 170 -2.48 -30.94 2.68
C HIS A 170 -3.57 -30.98 3.77
N GLU A 171 -3.28 -30.46 4.96
CA GLU A 171 -4.24 -30.33 6.06
C GLU A 171 -5.27 -29.23 5.80
N ILE A 172 -5.00 -28.29 4.89
CA ILE A 172 -5.88 -27.15 4.67
C ILE A 172 -7.03 -27.54 3.75
N CYS A 173 -8.25 -27.30 4.23
CA CYS A 173 -9.48 -27.50 3.47
C CYS A 173 -9.95 -26.21 2.79
N GLY A 174 -9.92 -25.08 3.50
CA GLY A 174 -10.39 -23.79 2.98
C GLY A 174 -10.45 -22.68 4.03
N ALA A 175 -10.85 -21.48 3.60
CA ALA A 175 -11.12 -20.35 4.48
C ALA A 175 -12.55 -19.83 4.33
N VAL A 176 -13.05 -19.24 5.40
CA VAL A 176 -14.39 -18.64 5.49
C VAL A 176 -14.27 -17.25 6.05
N ILE A 177 -14.96 -16.29 5.43
CA ILE A 177 -15.17 -14.97 6.04
C ILE A 177 -16.66 -14.70 6.23
N SER A 178 -17.02 -14.47 7.49
CA SER A 178 -18.38 -14.21 7.93
C SER A 178 -18.53 -12.75 8.34
N VAL A 179 -19.41 -12.04 7.65
CA VAL A 179 -19.78 -10.67 8.00
C VAL A 179 -20.91 -10.72 9.02
N ARG A 180 -20.70 -10.16 10.22
CA ARG A 180 -21.76 -10.02 11.25
C ARG A 180 -21.99 -8.54 11.55
N LYS A 181 -23.06 -8.24 12.28
CA LYS A 181 -23.45 -6.86 12.61
C LYS A 181 -22.37 -6.13 13.42
N VAL A 182 -21.74 -6.83 14.38
CA VAL A 182 -20.79 -6.26 15.36
C VAL A 182 -19.33 -6.54 14.99
N PHE A 183 -19.05 -7.69 14.37
CA PHE A 183 -17.69 -8.14 14.08
C PHE A 183 -17.62 -8.85 12.72
N PHE A 184 -16.42 -8.93 12.16
CA PHE A 184 -16.07 -9.87 11.11
C PHE A 184 -15.42 -11.10 11.73
N ARG A 185 -15.73 -12.29 11.23
CA ARG A 185 -15.06 -13.52 11.65
C ARG A 185 -14.36 -14.12 10.44
N LEU A 186 -13.05 -14.17 10.48
CA LEU A 186 -12.22 -14.88 9.52
C LEU A 186 -11.89 -16.25 10.10
N ALA A 187 -12.05 -17.32 9.33
CA ALA A 187 -11.74 -18.66 9.78
C ALA A 187 -10.97 -19.46 8.73
N LEU A 188 -10.01 -20.28 9.17
CA LEU A 188 -9.33 -21.28 8.36
C LEU A 188 -9.77 -22.67 8.83
N TRP A 189 -10.16 -23.53 7.90
CA TRP A 189 -10.59 -24.90 8.15
C TRP A 189 -9.46 -25.87 7.82
N ILE A 190 -9.23 -26.80 8.73
CA ILE A 190 -8.23 -27.86 8.62
C ILE A 190 -8.89 -29.23 8.75
N ARG A 191 -8.27 -30.25 8.18
CA ARG A 191 -8.77 -31.62 8.08
C ARG A 191 -8.65 -32.39 9.40
N SER A 192 -7.58 -32.21 10.16
CA SER A 192 -7.41 -32.83 11.48
C SER A 192 -7.65 -31.84 12.64
N SER A 193 -8.29 -32.30 13.72
CA SER A 193 -8.48 -31.53 14.96
C SER A 193 -7.50 -31.86 16.08
N ASP A 194 -6.58 -32.79 15.84
CA ASP A 194 -5.64 -33.23 16.86
C ASP A 194 -4.73 -32.07 17.32
N ARG A 195 -4.52 -31.98 18.64
CA ARG A 195 -3.58 -31.00 19.19
C ARG A 195 -2.15 -31.51 19.02
N ASN A 196 -1.68 -31.34 17.79
CA ASN A 196 -0.36 -31.76 17.34
C ASN A 196 0.49 -30.53 16.98
N GLU A 197 1.78 -30.78 16.74
CA GLU A 197 2.74 -29.78 16.24
C GLU A 197 2.22 -29.09 14.96
N THR A 198 1.46 -29.80 14.14
CA THR A 198 0.83 -29.28 12.91
C THR A 198 -0.12 -28.11 13.20
N THR A 199 -1.04 -28.29 14.15
CA THR A 199 -2.04 -27.29 14.57
C THR A 199 -1.36 -26.07 15.19
N GLU A 200 -0.32 -26.26 16.00
CA GLU A 200 0.43 -25.14 16.59
C GLU A 200 1.24 -24.35 15.56
N THR A 201 1.86 -25.06 14.60
CA THR A 201 2.63 -24.45 13.52
C THR A 201 1.72 -23.65 12.59
N LEU A 202 0.58 -24.22 12.19
CA LEU A 202 -0.43 -23.52 11.39
C LEU A 202 -0.97 -22.30 12.13
N GLY A 203 -1.27 -22.40 13.43
CA GLY A 203 -1.72 -21.26 14.23
C GLY A 203 -0.70 -20.12 14.28
N ARG A 204 0.61 -20.45 14.37
CA ARG A 204 1.69 -19.46 14.33
C ARG A 204 1.82 -18.81 12.96
N GLN A 205 1.77 -19.61 11.89
CA GLN A 205 1.83 -19.14 10.51
C GLN A 205 0.66 -18.21 10.16
N ILE A 206 -0.56 -18.51 10.61
CA ILE A 206 -1.73 -17.64 10.40
C ILE A 206 -1.48 -16.25 11.03
N LYS A 207 -0.94 -16.19 12.25
CA LYS A 207 -0.65 -14.91 12.91
C LYS A 207 0.44 -14.13 12.18
N GLU A 208 1.44 -14.82 11.67
CA GLU A 208 2.56 -14.25 10.92
C GLU A 208 2.13 -13.71 9.55
N PHE A 209 1.40 -14.50 8.76
CA PHE A 209 0.94 -14.09 7.42
C PHE A 209 -0.06 -12.94 7.45
N LEU A 210 -0.94 -12.93 8.45
CA LEU A 210 -1.96 -11.90 8.60
C LEU A 210 -1.45 -10.66 9.36
N ASP A 211 -0.20 -10.64 9.85
CA ASP A 211 0.38 -9.53 10.64
C ASP A 211 -0.59 -9.01 11.72
N ILE A 212 -1.14 -9.96 12.49
CA ILE A 212 -2.21 -9.66 13.46
C ILE A 212 -1.58 -9.01 14.70
N PRO A 213 -2.11 -7.87 15.16
CA PRO A 213 -1.61 -7.25 16.37
C PRO A 213 -1.84 -8.18 17.58
N SER A 214 -0.89 -8.20 18.52
CA SER A 214 -0.85 -9.15 19.65
C SER A 214 -2.07 -9.12 20.58
N ASN A 215 -2.94 -8.11 20.45
CA ASN A 215 -4.18 -7.97 21.20
C ASN A 215 -5.36 -8.78 20.62
N LEU A 216 -5.22 -9.39 19.45
CA LEU A 216 -6.25 -10.23 18.85
C LEU A 216 -5.99 -11.72 19.14
N ASN A 217 -7.00 -12.40 19.66
CA ASN A 217 -6.90 -13.81 19.99
C ASN A 217 -7.28 -14.67 18.79
N LEU A 218 -6.44 -15.69 18.53
CA LEU A 218 -6.72 -16.78 17.59
C LEU A 218 -7.40 -17.90 18.37
N GLU A 219 -8.60 -18.28 17.98
CA GLU A 219 -9.40 -19.32 18.64
C GLU A 219 -9.44 -20.58 17.78
N PHE A 220 -9.13 -21.74 18.34
CA PHE A 220 -9.28 -23.01 17.64
C PHE A 220 -10.54 -23.73 18.11
N THR A 221 -11.38 -24.17 17.17
CA THR A 221 -12.62 -24.91 17.48
C THR A 221 -12.65 -26.21 16.67
N PRO A 222 -12.56 -27.39 17.31
CA PRO A 222 -12.76 -28.67 16.63
C PRO A 222 -14.22 -28.83 16.18
N HIS A 223 -14.45 -29.56 15.09
CA HIS A 223 -15.79 -29.84 14.57
C HIS A 223 -16.46 -31.01 15.30
N VAL A 224 -15.69 -31.91 15.91
CA VAL A 224 -16.21 -32.98 16.78
C VAL A 224 -16.56 -32.42 18.18
N LEU A 225 -17.72 -32.82 18.69
CA LEU A 225 -18.44 -32.27 19.84
C LEU A 225 -17.57 -31.86 21.05
N GLY A 226 -17.68 -30.58 21.44
CA GLY A 226 -17.65 -30.16 22.86
C GLY A 226 -16.34 -29.61 23.43
N GLY A 227 -15.25 -29.52 22.66
CA GLY A 227 -13.98 -28.98 23.15
C GLY A 227 -13.79 -27.50 22.86
N TYR A 228 -14.00 -26.61 23.84
CA TYR A 228 -13.56 -25.21 23.75
C TYR A 228 -12.12 -25.09 24.25
N ILE A 229 -11.16 -24.74 23.38
CA ILE A 229 -9.76 -24.57 23.78
C ILE A 229 -9.26 -23.21 23.33
N LYS A 230 -9.12 -22.29 24.29
CA LYS A 230 -8.42 -21.02 24.08
C LYS A 230 -6.92 -21.27 24.22
N VAL A 231 -6.20 -21.25 23.10
CA VAL A 231 -4.74 -21.45 23.09
C VAL A 231 -4.05 -20.10 22.93
N ASP A 232 -3.29 -19.68 23.95
CA ASP A 232 -2.43 -18.51 23.87
C ASP A 232 -1.16 -18.86 23.09
N TYR A 233 -1.22 -18.73 21.75
CA TYR A 233 -0.04 -18.79 20.91
C TYR A 233 0.79 -17.50 21.11
N SER A 234 1.61 -17.46 22.16
CA SER A 234 2.62 -16.42 22.34
C SER A 234 3.76 -16.63 21.34
N VAL A 235 4.16 -15.56 20.65
CA VAL A 235 5.31 -15.59 19.74
C VAL A 235 6.56 -15.47 20.61
N SER A 236 7.08 -16.60 21.11
CA SER A 236 8.43 -16.63 21.67
C SER A 236 9.42 -16.64 20.51
N GLY A 237 10.30 -15.64 20.49
CA GLY A 237 11.28 -15.46 19.44
C GLY A 237 12.27 -16.61 19.40
N CYS A 238 12.09 -17.51 18.43
CA CYS A 238 13.15 -18.37 17.92
C CYS A 238 13.23 -18.14 16.41
N GLY A 239 14.27 -17.42 15.99
CA GLY A 239 14.60 -17.24 14.59
C GLY A 239 15.02 -18.57 13.99
N GLY A 240 14.21 -19.08 13.06
CA GLY A 240 14.55 -20.20 12.19
C GLY A 240 14.48 -19.74 10.74
N GLN A 241 15.54 -20.02 9.98
CA GLN A 241 15.75 -19.65 8.57
C GLN A 241 14.66 -20.13 7.58
N VAL A 242 13.61 -20.79 8.03
CA VAL A 242 12.54 -21.36 7.19
C VAL A 242 11.46 -20.33 6.83
N GLY A 243 11.26 -19.28 7.64
CA GLY A 243 10.22 -18.27 7.41
C GLY A 243 10.53 -17.24 6.30
N ILE A 244 11.82 -17.02 5.99
CA ILE A 244 12.25 -15.99 5.03
C ILE A 244 11.90 -16.37 3.58
N VAL A 245 11.95 -17.68 3.26
CA VAL A 245 11.65 -18.17 1.90
C VAL A 245 10.14 -18.09 1.60
N ALA A 246 9.30 -18.44 2.58
CA ALA A 246 7.83 -18.32 2.46
C ALA A 246 7.37 -16.84 2.38
N MET A 247 7.92 -15.97 3.21
CA MET A 247 7.66 -14.52 3.12
C MET A 247 8.01 -13.94 1.74
N ALA A 248 9.11 -14.40 1.14
CA ALA A 248 9.55 -13.96 -0.19
C ALA A 248 8.59 -14.42 -1.30
N THR A 249 8.15 -15.69 -1.29
CA THR A 249 7.17 -16.20 -2.27
C THR A 249 5.79 -15.53 -2.15
N PHE A 250 5.35 -15.23 -0.92
CA PHE A 250 4.11 -14.49 -0.66
C PHE A 250 4.15 -13.04 -1.19
N GLN A 251 5.31 -12.38 -1.08
CA GLN A 251 5.49 -11.02 -1.60
C GLN A 251 5.63 -10.99 -3.13
N ILE A 252 6.26 -12.01 -3.74
CA ILE A 252 6.39 -12.18 -5.20
C ILE A 252 5.01 -12.35 -5.87
N TRP A 253 4.08 -13.03 -5.21
CA TRP A 253 2.71 -13.19 -5.69
C TRP A 253 1.88 -11.89 -5.56
N LYS A 254 2.19 -11.05 -4.57
CA LYS A 254 1.55 -9.73 -4.39
C LYS A 254 1.97 -8.69 -5.43
N THR A 255 3.12 -8.86 -6.08
CA THR A 255 3.71 -7.84 -6.98
C THR A 255 3.65 -8.17 -8.47
N GLY A 256 3.19 -9.36 -8.87
CA GLY A 256 3.05 -9.73 -10.27
C GLY A 256 4.38 -10.08 -10.95
N PHE A 257 4.57 -11.38 -11.18
CA PHE A 257 5.49 -12.04 -12.12
C PHE A 257 6.66 -11.20 -12.70
N VAL A 258 7.76 -11.04 -11.97
CA VAL A 258 9.05 -10.65 -12.55
C VAL A 258 9.95 -11.88 -12.60
N ARG A 259 10.29 -12.28 -13.83
CA ARG A 259 11.06 -13.49 -14.17
C ARG A 259 12.47 -13.40 -13.57
N CYS A 260 12.86 -14.44 -12.82
CA CYS A 260 14.19 -14.60 -12.26
C CYS A 260 15.16 -15.07 -13.35
N SER A 261 16.04 -14.18 -13.82
CA SER A 261 17.34 -14.55 -14.40
C SER A 261 18.38 -14.53 -13.27
N SER A 262 19.49 -15.24 -13.44
CA SER A 262 20.56 -15.48 -12.44
C SER A 262 21.24 -14.23 -11.86
N ASP A 263 20.80 -13.03 -12.24
CA ASP A 263 21.17 -11.74 -11.62
C ASP A 263 20.22 -11.35 -10.46
N GLY A 264 19.18 -12.15 -10.19
CA GLY A 264 18.03 -11.84 -9.33
C GLY A 264 18.22 -11.93 -7.81
N LEU A 265 19.35 -12.43 -7.31
CA LEU A 265 19.65 -12.43 -5.87
C LEU A 265 19.88 -11.01 -5.33
N ASN A 266 20.38 -10.09 -6.16
CA ASN A 266 20.56 -8.69 -5.78
C ASN A 266 19.24 -7.88 -5.87
N VAL A 267 18.35 -8.24 -6.79
CA VAL A 267 17.07 -7.52 -7.02
C VAL A 267 16.00 -7.85 -5.96
N ALA A 268 15.95 -9.09 -5.47
CA ALA A 268 15.02 -9.48 -4.40
C ALA A 268 15.36 -8.82 -3.05
N PHE A 269 16.66 -8.61 -2.80
CA PHE A 269 17.13 -7.83 -1.65
C PHE A 269 16.75 -6.35 -1.80
N GLU A 270 16.85 -5.76 -2.99
CA GLU A 270 16.39 -4.39 -3.26
C GLU A 270 14.88 -4.20 -3.07
N GLN A 271 14.03 -5.17 -3.44
CA GLN A 271 12.56 -4.99 -3.40
C GLN A 271 11.91 -5.16 -2.01
N THR A 272 12.48 -6.01 -1.14
CA THR A 272 12.05 -6.10 0.26
C THR A 272 12.46 -4.85 1.04
N VAL A 273 13.61 -4.29 0.66
CA VAL A 273 14.17 -3.04 1.16
C VAL A 273 13.30 -1.84 0.72
N LEU A 274 12.85 -1.79 -0.55
CA LEU A 274 11.88 -0.79 -1.06
C LEU A 274 10.52 -0.80 -0.35
N THR A 275 10.09 -1.96 0.19
CA THR A 275 8.81 -2.07 0.92
C THR A 275 8.92 -1.48 2.35
N MET A 276 10.08 -1.60 3.00
CA MET A 276 10.32 -0.97 4.32
C MET A 276 10.48 0.56 4.22
N ALA A 277 11.06 1.06 3.13
CA ALA A 277 11.25 2.50 2.90
C ALA A 277 9.93 3.29 2.83
N SER A 278 8.87 2.68 2.29
CA SER A 278 7.58 3.35 2.13
C SER A 278 6.96 3.81 3.45
N HIS A 279 7.24 3.13 4.57
CA HIS A 279 6.74 3.53 5.89
C HIS A 279 7.35 4.84 6.41
N LYS A 280 8.50 5.26 5.87
CA LYS A 280 9.11 6.56 6.21
C LYS A 280 8.49 7.73 5.46
N ILE A 281 7.61 7.49 4.50
CA ILE A 281 6.95 8.54 3.72
C ILE A 281 5.51 8.72 4.21
N THR A 282 5.21 9.91 4.74
CA THR A 282 3.85 10.31 5.15
C THR A 282 3.34 11.41 4.23
N LYS A 283 2.50 11.06 3.25
CA LYS A 283 1.88 12.05 2.35
C LYS A 283 0.59 12.64 2.94
N LEU A 284 0.33 13.91 2.62
CA LEU A 284 -0.95 14.58 2.93
C LEU A 284 -2.06 14.03 2.02
N ALA A 285 -3.28 13.91 2.56
CA ALA A 285 -4.44 13.39 1.81
C ALA A 285 -4.67 14.15 0.49
N GLY A 286 -4.71 13.41 -0.63
CA GLY A 286 -4.86 13.96 -1.98
C GLY A 286 -3.54 14.33 -2.70
N ALA A 287 -2.38 14.00 -2.14
CA ALA A 287 -1.10 14.15 -2.83
C ALA A 287 -0.88 13.07 -3.90
N LYS A 288 -0.04 13.39 -4.89
CA LYS A 288 0.40 12.46 -5.95
C LYS A 288 1.07 11.21 -5.36
N PRO A 289 1.03 10.06 -6.07
CA PRO A 289 1.73 8.84 -5.67
C PRO A 289 3.22 9.10 -5.40
N THR A 290 3.86 8.19 -4.65
CA THR A 290 5.29 8.27 -4.31
C THR A 290 6.15 8.24 -5.55
N ASP A 291 7.08 9.19 -5.64
CA ASP A 291 8.04 9.27 -6.74
C ASP A 291 9.18 8.26 -6.50
N GLU A 292 9.82 7.79 -7.58
CA GLU A 292 10.96 6.87 -7.50
C GLU A 292 12.12 7.50 -6.73
N PHE A 293 12.34 8.80 -6.94
CA PHE A 293 13.34 9.57 -6.22
C PHE A 293 13.04 9.67 -4.71
N GLU A 294 11.78 9.85 -4.33
CA GLU A 294 11.38 9.89 -2.92
C GLU A 294 11.64 8.55 -2.22
N LEU A 295 11.45 7.46 -2.96
CA LEU A 295 11.70 6.10 -2.49
C LEU A 295 13.20 5.86 -2.25
N SER A 296 14.07 6.36 -3.14
CA SER A 296 15.54 6.33 -2.95
C SER A 296 15.99 7.08 -1.68
N VAL A 297 15.43 8.27 -1.44
CA VAL A 297 15.74 9.04 -0.22
C VAL A 297 15.21 8.36 1.03
N ALA A 298 13.99 7.79 0.97
CA ALA A 298 13.41 7.04 2.08
C ALA A 298 14.22 5.77 2.39
N GLN A 299 14.75 5.12 1.35
CA GLN A 299 15.62 3.97 1.52
C GLN A 299 16.91 4.34 2.25
N ALA A 300 17.56 5.42 1.83
CA ALA A 300 18.75 5.91 2.51
C ALA A 300 18.50 6.20 4.01
N LEU A 301 17.30 6.67 4.38
CA LEU A 301 16.93 6.87 5.79
C LEU A 301 16.78 5.56 6.57
N VAL A 302 16.21 4.51 5.97
CA VAL A 302 16.10 3.18 6.59
C VAL A 302 17.47 2.55 6.76
N ASP A 303 18.36 2.70 5.77
CA ASP A 303 19.74 2.22 5.86
C ASP A 303 20.48 2.91 7.02
N LEU A 304 20.28 4.21 7.20
CA LEU A 304 20.87 4.95 8.33
C LEU A 304 20.29 4.53 9.68
N GLU A 305 18.99 4.22 9.74
CA GLU A 305 18.37 3.67 10.96
C GLU A 305 19.00 2.32 11.36
N ASN A 306 19.35 1.48 10.38
CA ASN A 306 19.91 0.15 10.65
C ASN A 306 21.42 0.18 10.92
N ASN A 307 22.16 1.04 10.23
CA ASN A 307 23.62 1.06 10.27
C ASN A 307 24.19 1.94 11.41
N VAL A 308 23.46 2.97 11.84
CA VAL A 308 23.95 3.90 12.87
C VAL A 308 23.14 3.74 14.16
N ALA A 309 23.71 3.05 15.14
CA ALA A 309 23.05 2.72 16.41
C ALA A 309 22.54 3.98 17.16
N ASP A 310 23.30 5.07 17.15
CA ASP A 310 22.94 6.32 17.83
C ASP A 310 21.71 7.01 17.21
N LEU A 311 21.61 6.99 15.88
CA LEU A 311 20.51 7.64 15.15
C LEU A 311 19.25 6.76 15.11
N LYS A 312 19.37 5.45 15.37
CA LYS A 312 18.28 4.49 15.30
C LYS A 312 17.08 4.88 16.15
N LYS A 313 17.31 5.28 17.41
CA LYS A 313 16.25 5.67 18.34
C LYS A 313 15.53 6.94 17.89
N GLU A 314 16.27 7.88 17.32
CA GLU A 314 15.76 9.18 16.90
C GLU A 314 15.07 9.12 15.53
N LEU A 315 15.59 8.32 14.59
CA LEU A 315 15.03 8.15 13.24
C LEU A 315 13.81 7.25 13.18
N ARG A 316 13.65 6.27 14.10
CA ARG A 316 12.50 5.36 14.13
C ARG A 316 11.13 6.07 14.04
N PRO A 317 10.82 7.09 14.87
CA PRO A 317 9.54 7.81 14.80
C PRO A 317 9.46 8.87 13.70
N LEU A 318 10.56 9.20 13.03
CA LEU A 318 10.62 10.28 12.06
C LEU A 318 10.20 9.81 10.67
N SER A 319 9.52 10.71 9.95
CA SER A 319 9.04 10.48 8.59
C SER A 319 9.26 11.74 7.74
N ILE A 320 9.30 11.56 6.43
CA ILE A 320 9.37 12.64 5.44
C ILE A 320 8.05 12.74 4.68
N THR A 321 7.71 13.92 4.18
CA THR A 321 6.51 14.12 3.36
C THR A 321 6.78 13.95 1.87
N ALA A 322 7.91 14.49 1.42
CA ALA A 322 8.32 14.48 0.02
C ALA A 322 9.83 14.75 -0.07
N ALA A 323 10.43 14.45 -1.21
CA ALA A 323 11.79 14.83 -1.54
C ALA A 323 11.80 15.37 -2.97
N LYS A 324 12.60 16.40 -3.24
CA LYS A 324 12.74 16.98 -4.58
C LYS A 324 14.18 17.26 -4.91
N GLU A 325 14.54 16.97 -6.15
CA GLU A 325 15.82 17.37 -6.73
C GLU A 325 15.72 18.79 -7.30
N VAL A 326 16.72 19.62 -7.00
CA VAL A 326 16.84 21.00 -7.48
C VAL A 326 18.22 21.17 -8.09
N GLU A 327 18.27 21.61 -9.34
CA GLU A 327 19.53 21.92 -10.01
C GLU A 327 20.12 23.22 -9.46
N ILE A 328 21.39 23.14 -9.06
CA ILE A 328 22.21 24.28 -8.67
C ILE A 328 23.01 24.66 -9.91
N GLY A 329 23.24 25.95 -10.15
CA GLY A 329 24.11 26.40 -11.24
C GLY A 329 25.46 25.69 -11.20
N GLY A 330 26.07 25.45 -12.37
CA GLY A 330 27.36 24.74 -12.47
C GLY A 330 27.27 23.21 -12.42
N GLY A 331 26.13 22.63 -12.78
CA GLY A 331 25.95 21.18 -12.94
C GLY A 331 25.79 20.40 -11.62
N LYS A 332 25.88 21.07 -10.47
CA LYS A 332 25.63 20.48 -9.15
C LYS A 332 24.14 20.36 -8.90
N LYS A 333 23.73 19.42 -8.07
CA LYS A 333 22.31 19.22 -7.72
C LYS A 333 22.12 19.19 -6.21
N ALA A 334 20.97 19.64 -5.75
CA ALA A 334 20.57 19.61 -4.36
C ALA A 334 19.34 18.74 -4.15
N ILE A 335 19.30 18.07 -3.01
CA ILE A 335 18.16 17.30 -2.54
C ILE A 335 17.47 18.11 -1.45
N VAL A 336 16.22 18.47 -1.70
CA VAL A 336 15.36 19.16 -0.74
C VAL A 336 14.39 18.14 -0.14
N ILE A 337 14.58 17.85 1.14
CA ILE A 337 13.74 16.90 1.89
C ILE A 337 12.67 17.69 2.64
N PHE A 338 11.40 17.42 2.33
CA PHE A 338 10.25 18.02 2.99
C PHE A 338 9.86 17.22 4.22
N VAL A 339 9.92 17.88 5.38
CA VAL A 339 9.65 17.28 6.69
C VAL A 339 8.29 17.75 7.21
N PRO A 340 7.47 16.88 7.81
CA PRO A 340 6.27 17.32 8.53
C PRO A 340 6.63 18.33 9.62
N VAL A 341 6.00 19.51 9.63
CA VAL A 341 6.28 20.59 10.61
C VAL A 341 6.28 20.11 12.08
N PRO A 342 5.39 19.18 12.53
CA PRO A 342 5.44 18.67 13.90
C PRO A 342 6.76 17.95 14.26
N GLN A 343 7.42 17.34 13.27
CA GLN A 343 8.65 16.57 13.44
C GLN A 343 9.92 17.40 13.20
N LEU A 344 9.81 18.62 12.67
CA LEU A 344 10.95 19.46 12.27
C LEU A 344 11.95 19.72 13.40
N LYS A 345 11.47 20.00 14.62
CA LYS A 345 12.36 20.18 15.79
C LYS A 345 13.15 18.92 16.14
N ALA A 346 12.58 17.74 15.91
CA ALA A 346 13.28 16.48 16.14
C ALA A 346 14.34 16.23 15.05
N PHE A 347 14.04 16.60 13.80
CA PHE A 347 15.05 16.60 12.73
C PHE A 347 16.21 17.55 13.03
N HIS A 348 15.94 18.78 13.50
CA HIS A 348 17.00 19.76 13.82
C HIS A 348 18.03 19.18 14.80
N LYS A 349 17.60 18.47 15.86
CA LYS A 349 18.51 17.83 16.83
C LYS A 349 19.54 16.91 16.19
N ILE A 350 19.15 16.19 15.14
CA ILE A 350 19.97 15.18 14.48
C ILE A 350 20.56 15.67 13.15
N GLN A 351 20.14 16.86 12.68
CA GLN A 351 20.33 17.30 11.31
C GLN A 351 21.80 17.40 10.93
N GLN A 352 22.68 17.90 11.79
CA GLN A 352 24.12 17.98 11.49
C GLN A 352 24.77 16.61 11.22
N ARG A 353 24.36 15.58 11.96
CA ARG A 353 24.85 14.20 11.76
C ARG A 353 24.18 13.58 10.54
N LEU A 354 22.88 13.77 10.41
CA LEU A 354 22.07 13.21 9.33
C LEU A 354 22.48 13.77 7.96
N THR A 355 22.74 15.08 7.83
CA THR A 355 23.21 15.68 6.59
C THR A 355 24.54 15.08 6.15
N ARG A 356 25.49 14.93 7.07
CA ARG A 356 26.80 14.32 6.77
C ARG A 356 26.68 12.89 6.27
N GLU A 357 25.84 12.06 6.90
CA GLU A 357 25.66 10.67 6.46
C GLU A 357 24.88 10.56 5.15
N LEU A 358 23.89 11.43 4.91
CA LEU A 358 23.17 11.47 3.64
C LEU A 358 24.05 12.00 2.50
N GLU A 359 24.90 12.99 2.74
CA GLU A 359 25.84 13.50 1.73
C GLU A 359 26.92 12.47 1.36
N LYS A 360 27.30 11.58 2.27
CA LYS A 360 28.15 10.43 1.93
C LYS A 360 27.45 9.44 0.99
N LYS A 361 26.13 9.25 1.15
CA LYS A 361 25.33 8.33 0.33
C LYS A 361 24.99 8.93 -1.04
N PHE A 362 24.74 10.23 -1.08
CA PHE A 362 24.46 10.99 -2.29
C PHE A 362 25.66 11.88 -2.64
N SER A 363 26.71 11.25 -3.20
CA SER A 363 27.90 11.96 -3.66
C SER A 363 27.52 13.11 -4.63
N ASP A 364 28.23 14.22 -4.52
CA ASP A 364 28.04 15.43 -5.34
C ASP A 364 26.68 16.13 -5.22
N ARG A 365 25.88 15.78 -4.20
CA ARG A 365 24.58 16.41 -3.94
C ARG A 365 24.49 17.00 -2.54
N HIS A 366 24.14 18.28 -2.47
CA HIS A 366 23.88 18.92 -1.17
C HIS A 366 22.49 18.56 -0.65
N VAL A 367 22.41 18.17 0.62
CA VAL A 367 21.14 17.79 1.25
C VAL A 367 20.67 18.91 2.17
N VAL A 368 19.42 19.34 2.00
CA VAL A 368 18.79 20.38 2.82
C VAL A 368 17.39 19.95 3.26
N PHE A 369 17.05 20.23 4.52
CA PHE A 369 15.75 19.93 5.11
C PHE A 369 14.87 21.19 5.13
N VAL A 370 13.60 21.03 4.75
CA VAL A 370 12.62 22.12 4.77
C VAL A 370 11.31 21.62 5.34
N GLY A 371 10.69 22.36 6.26
CA GLY A 371 9.37 22.04 6.76
C GLY A 371 8.27 22.19 5.70
N GLN A 372 7.46 21.15 5.51
CA GLN A 372 6.29 21.16 4.63
C GLN A 372 5.19 22.08 5.20
N ARG A 373 5.18 23.34 4.75
CA ARG A 373 4.20 24.35 5.20
C ARG A 373 3.12 24.60 4.14
N ARG A 374 1.86 24.71 4.57
CA ARG A 374 0.73 25.01 3.68
C ARG A 374 0.34 26.49 3.73
N VAL A 375 0.57 27.19 2.63
CA VAL A 375 0.13 28.57 2.41
C VAL A 375 -1.38 28.60 2.12
N LEU A 376 -2.13 29.41 2.87
CA LEU A 376 -3.54 29.69 2.54
C LEU A 376 -3.64 30.88 1.58
N ALA A 377 -4.71 30.99 0.80
CA ALA A 377 -4.92 32.20 0.01
C ALA A 377 -5.25 33.40 0.93
N LYS A 378 -4.91 34.62 0.50
CA LYS A 378 -5.41 35.82 1.18
C LYS A 378 -6.93 35.89 0.93
N PRO A 379 -7.76 36.01 1.98
CA PRO A 379 -9.19 36.19 1.77
C PRO A 379 -9.41 37.46 0.96
N SER A 380 -10.17 37.35 -0.13
CA SER A 380 -10.64 38.47 -0.95
C SER A 380 -12.04 38.87 -0.51
N ARG A 381 -12.55 40.01 -0.99
CA ARG A 381 -13.93 40.45 -0.72
C ARG A 381 -15.00 39.42 -1.11
N ARG A 382 -14.69 38.51 -2.04
CA ARG A 382 -15.59 37.44 -2.51
C ARG A 382 -15.46 36.14 -1.71
N SER A 383 -14.40 35.97 -0.93
CA SER A 383 -14.23 34.78 -0.09
C SER A 383 -14.85 35.02 1.28
N ASN A 384 -15.73 34.14 1.72
CA ASN A 384 -16.30 34.17 3.07
C ASN A 384 -15.78 32.98 3.89
N PRO A 385 -14.54 33.04 4.43
CA PRO A 385 -13.98 31.93 5.19
C PRO A 385 -14.70 31.77 6.53
N LYS A 386 -15.07 30.52 6.88
CA LYS A 386 -15.69 30.19 8.18
C LYS A 386 -14.83 30.55 9.40
N GLN A 387 -13.50 30.61 9.23
CA GLN A 387 -12.55 30.89 10.29
C GLN A 387 -11.46 31.87 9.82
N PRO A 388 -10.92 32.72 10.70
CA PRO A 388 -9.83 33.62 10.35
C PRO A 388 -8.56 32.82 9.96
N ARG A 389 -7.83 33.34 8.98
CA ARG A 389 -6.57 32.73 8.52
C ARG A 389 -5.49 32.87 9.62
N PRO A 390 -4.83 31.78 10.03
CA PRO A 390 -3.68 31.85 10.94
C PRO A 390 -2.49 32.60 10.33
N ARG A 391 -1.79 33.43 11.11
CA ARG A 391 -0.61 34.20 10.65
C ARG A 391 0.54 33.29 10.19
N SER A 392 0.74 32.15 10.84
CA SER A 392 1.73 31.13 10.47
C SER A 392 1.50 30.54 9.07
N ARG A 393 0.29 30.67 8.52
CA ARG A 393 -0.07 30.20 7.17
C ARG A 393 -0.11 31.34 6.15
N THR A 394 0.48 32.49 6.49
CA THR A 394 0.69 33.61 5.57
C THR A 394 1.84 33.34 4.59
N LEU A 395 1.76 33.85 3.35
CA LEU A 395 2.84 33.66 2.37
C LEU A 395 4.17 34.20 2.92
N THR A 396 4.13 35.41 3.50
CA THR A 396 5.31 36.04 4.11
C THR A 396 5.89 35.19 5.23
N ALA A 397 5.08 34.78 6.22
CA ALA A 397 5.57 33.97 7.34
C ALA A 397 6.12 32.61 6.90
N VAL A 398 5.52 31.97 5.88
CA VAL A 398 6.03 30.72 5.33
C VAL A 398 7.37 30.93 4.62
N HIS A 399 7.52 32.04 3.87
CA HIS A 399 8.77 32.36 3.18
C HIS A 399 9.91 32.74 4.15
N ASP A 400 9.58 33.34 5.29
CA ASP A 400 10.56 33.63 6.34
C ASP A 400 10.97 32.34 7.05
N ALA A 401 10.01 31.48 7.40
CA ALA A 401 10.29 30.19 8.04
C ALA A 401 11.05 29.21 7.12
N ILE A 402 10.83 29.25 5.80
CA ILE A 402 11.65 28.47 4.85
C ILE A 402 13.09 29.01 4.83
N LEU A 403 13.29 30.33 4.95
CA LEU A 403 14.62 30.93 4.98
C LEU A 403 15.41 30.47 6.21
N GLU A 404 14.74 30.43 7.38
CA GLU A 404 15.30 29.92 8.63
C GLU A 404 15.65 28.42 8.54
N ASP A 405 14.76 27.58 7.99
CA ASP A 405 15.02 26.14 7.86
C ASP A 405 16.24 25.84 6.95
N LEU A 406 16.39 26.60 5.86
CA LEU A 406 17.53 26.43 4.95
C LEU A 406 18.86 26.81 5.62
N ALA A 407 18.85 27.82 6.50
CA ALA A 407 20.04 28.32 7.18
C ALA A 407 20.49 27.44 8.37
N TYR A 408 19.62 26.54 8.86
CA TYR A 408 19.96 25.64 9.97
C TYR A 408 21.20 24.78 9.64
N PRO A 409 22.23 24.71 10.52
CA PRO A 409 22.23 24.99 11.95
C PRO A 409 22.52 26.44 12.37
N SER A 410 22.91 27.32 11.45
CA SER A 410 23.21 28.71 11.81
C SER A 410 21.94 29.53 11.98
N GLU A 411 21.99 30.47 12.92
CA GLU A 411 20.90 31.39 13.16
C GLU A 411 21.03 32.61 12.24
N LEU A 412 19.89 33.12 11.79
CA LEU A 412 19.83 34.29 10.93
C LEU A 412 19.88 35.55 11.79
N VAL A 413 21.05 36.20 11.80
CA VAL A 413 21.32 37.41 12.60
C VAL A 413 20.51 38.61 12.09
N GLY A 414 20.35 38.71 10.76
CA GLY A 414 19.67 39.85 10.17
C GLY A 414 19.19 39.60 8.75
N LYS A 415 18.23 40.42 8.32
CA LYS A 415 17.66 40.36 6.97
C LYS A 415 17.47 41.77 6.42
N ARG A 416 17.98 42.02 5.21
CA ARG A 416 17.76 43.26 4.47
C ARG A 416 17.20 42.94 3.09
N THR A 417 16.33 43.79 2.57
CA THR A 417 15.86 43.66 1.18
C THR A 417 16.37 44.84 0.38
N ARG A 418 17.29 44.59 -0.55
CA ARG A 418 17.75 45.58 -1.50
C ARG A 418 16.75 45.65 -2.65
N VAL A 419 16.31 46.85 -2.99
CA VAL A 419 15.50 47.11 -4.18
C VAL A 419 16.41 47.85 -5.16
N ALA A 420 16.65 47.27 -6.34
CA ALA A 420 17.41 47.94 -7.38
C ALA A 420 16.56 49.01 -8.08
N VAL A 421 17.20 49.88 -8.87
CA VAL A 421 16.50 50.91 -9.67
C VAL A 421 15.50 50.27 -10.65
N ASP A 422 15.84 49.09 -11.16
CA ASP A 422 14.98 48.28 -12.04
C ASP A 422 13.75 47.67 -11.31
N GLY A 423 13.61 47.91 -10.00
CA GLY A 423 12.55 47.35 -9.16
C GLY A 423 12.80 45.91 -8.70
N THR A 424 13.85 45.24 -9.18
CA THR A 424 14.20 43.88 -8.73
C THR A 424 14.55 43.88 -7.24
N LYS A 425 13.96 42.95 -6.49
CA LYS A 425 14.18 42.80 -5.05
C LYS A 425 15.09 41.62 -4.76
N THR A 426 16.19 41.87 -4.07
CA THR A 426 17.12 40.85 -3.62
C THR A 426 17.19 40.88 -2.10
N ILE A 427 16.90 39.75 -1.47
CA ILE A 427 16.99 39.60 -0.02
C ILE A 427 18.45 39.27 0.33
N LYS A 428 19.06 40.04 1.22
CA LYS A 428 20.33 39.73 1.86
C LYS A 428 20.05 39.15 3.24
N ALA A 429 20.41 37.90 3.44
CA ALA A 429 20.29 37.18 4.71
C ALA A 429 21.67 37.09 5.36
N PHE A 430 21.79 37.58 6.58
CA PHE A 430 23.04 37.57 7.34
C PHE A 430 23.03 36.40 8.32
N LEU A 431 24.03 35.54 8.21
CA LEU A 431 24.25 34.39 9.09
C LEU A 431 25.28 34.72 10.17
N ASP A 432 25.37 33.91 11.24
CA ASP A 432 26.41 34.11 12.25
C ASP A 432 27.81 33.82 11.66
N PRO A 433 28.79 34.74 11.74
CA PRO A 433 30.14 34.53 11.22
C PRO A 433 30.86 33.33 11.87
N LYS A 434 30.45 32.86 13.06
CA LYS A 434 31.06 31.69 13.71
C LYS A 434 30.88 30.40 12.90
N ASP A 435 29.79 30.30 12.16
CA ASP A 435 29.45 29.10 11.39
C ASP A 435 30.01 29.13 9.96
N ALA A 436 30.75 30.19 9.59
CA ALA A 436 31.25 30.42 8.24
C ALA A 436 31.98 29.20 7.67
N THR A 437 32.95 28.66 8.42
CA THR A 437 33.74 27.49 8.01
C THR A 437 32.88 26.26 7.70
N SER A 438 31.72 26.12 8.34
CA SER A 438 30.86 24.93 8.22
C SER A 438 29.77 25.06 7.15
N LEU A 439 29.39 26.27 6.75
CA LEU A 439 28.23 26.52 5.89
C LEU A 439 28.56 27.24 4.57
N GLU A 440 29.75 27.82 4.44
CA GLU A 440 30.15 28.58 3.25
C GLU A 440 29.97 27.80 1.94
N TYR A 441 30.29 26.49 1.95
CA TYR A 441 30.14 25.65 0.76
C TYR A 441 28.68 25.40 0.32
N LYS A 442 27.67 25.74 1.15
CA LYS A 442 26.24 25.55 0.86
C LYS A 442 25.49 26.82 0.45
N LEU A 443 26.09 28.00 0.55
CA LEU A 443 25.38 29.27 0.37
C LEU A 443 24.69 29.38 -1.01
N ASP A 444 25.38 29.00 -2.07
CA ASP A 444 24.84 28.98 -3.44
C ASP A 444 23.64 28.03 -3.57
N THR A 445 23.71 26.90 -2.86
CA THR A 445 22.62 25.92 -2.81
C THR A 445 21.39 26.51 -2.14
N PHE A 446 21.56 27.18 -1.00
CA PHE A 446 20.45 27.81 -0.28
C PHE A 446 19.77 28.88 -1.13
N SER A 447 20.55 29.71 -1.82
CA SER A 447 20.04 30.72 -2.76
C SER A 447 19.25 30.10 -3.91
N ALA A 448 19.76 29.03 -4.54
CA ALA A 448 19.09 28.34 -5.63
C ALA A 448 17.79 27.65 -5.18
N VAL A 449 17.83 26.92 -4.06
CA VAL A 449 16.67 26.24 -3.49
C VAL A 449 15.59 27.25 -3.10
N TYR A 450 15.95 28.34 -2.41
CA TYR A 450 14.99 29.36 -2.02
C TYR A 450 14.33 30.01 -3.24
N LYS A 451 15.11 30.31 -4.28
CA LYS A 451 14.61 30.87 -5.54
C LYS A 451 13.65 29.89 -6.23
N LYS A 452 13.95 28.59 -6.25
CA LYS A 452 13.09 27.56 -6.86
C LYS A 452 11.77 27.37 -6.11
N LEU A 453 11.81 27.41 -4.77
CA LEU A 453 10.63 27.21 -3.93
C LEU A 453 9.72 28.45 -3.87
N THR A 454 10.30 29.65 -3.83
CA THR A 454 9.56 30.88 -3.52
C THR A 454 9.46 31.87 -4.68
N GLY A 455 10.29 31.70 -5.72
CA GLY A 455 10.44 32.66 -6.81
C GLY A 455 11.21 33.94 -6.45
N LYS A 456 11.72 34.07 -5.22
CA LYS A 456 12.44 35.27 -4.74
C LYS A 456 13.94 35.03 -4.73
N ALA A 457 14.72 36.05 -5.12
CA ALA A 457 16.18 36.00 -5.04
C ALA A 457 16.66 36.30 -3.62
N VAL A 458 17.55 35.43 -3.11
CA VAL A 458 18.24 35.59 -1.83
C VAL A 458 19.74 35.45 -2.04
N VAL A 459 20.52 36.24 -1.31
CA VAL A 459 21.96 36.10 -1.14
C VAL A 459 22.23 35.94 0.35
N PHE A 460 22.97 34.89 0.72
CA PHE A 460 23.43 34.66 2.08
C PHE A 460 24.85 35.20 2.23
N GLU A 461 25.10 35.99 3.27
CA GLU A 461 26.40 36.63 3.52
C GLU A 461 26.74 36.48 5.01
N PHE A 462 28.02 36.29 5.31
CA PHE A 462 28.53 36.40 6.68
C PHE A 462 28.93 37.87 6.93
N PRO A 463 28.36 38.54 7.95
CA PRO A 463 28.73 39.90 8.25
C PRO A 463 30.15 39.95 8.83
N THR A 464 30.95 40.90 8.36
CA THR A 464 32.30 41.15 8.89
C THR A 464 32.28 41.82 10.26
N ASN A 465 31.26 42.64 10.54
CA ASN A 465 31.04 43.30 11.82
C ASN A 465 29.65 42.93 12.35
N ALA A 466 29.60 42.20 13.47
CA ALA A 466 28.36 41.75 14.09
C ALA A 466 27.49 42.93 14.62
N GLU A 467 28.10 44.09 14.89
CA GLU A 467 27.46 45.23 15.55
C GLU A 467 26.70 46.18 14.60
N LEU A 468 26.72 45.94 13.28
CA LEU A 468 26.13 46.87 12.28
C LEU A 468 24.68 46.54 11.89
N PHE A 469 23.94 45.78 12.70
CA PHE A 469 22.58 45.30 12.36
C PHE A 469 21.48 45.78 13.28
#